data_AF-A0A8S3YTG3-F1
#
_entry.id   AF-A0A8S3YTG3-F1
#
_cell.length_a   1.000
_cell.length_b   1.000
_cell.length_c   1.000
_cell.angle_alpha   90.00
_cell.angle_beta   90.00
_cell.angle_gamma   90.00
#
_symmetry.space_group_name_H-M   'P 1'
#
loop_
_entity.id
_entity.type
_entity.pdbx_description
1 polymer ?
#
loop_
_entity_poly.entity_id
_entity_poly.type
_entity_poly.pdbx_seq_one_letter_code
_entity_poly.pdbx_strand_id
1 'polypeptide(L)'
;NHTVLYWKSMGIDYSKMLVGITGVGRILELVNVSSHLPGSPITPTVEYGPYYNIRLGLAFPEVCVYKAASQYYFDGLQKNPYLIRGHTWIGYEDKQSIEEKIKWFQHLDVAGIMFNGLDEDDFTGSLCNEGKYPLLTHIRAIVQPGIIESSSTTTSPDDDAKIGDDDAKMVSEETKHLISIIISAFVLFILGYGIGQIIIAYRN
;
A
#
# COMPACT_ATOMS: atom_id res chain seq x y z
N ASN A 1 14.94 -5.55 4.27
CA ASN A 1 14.84 -5.95 5.69
C ASN A 1 15.65 -5.09 6.67
N HIS A 2 16.63 -4.28 6.24
CA HIS A 2 17.51 -3.51 7.14
C HIS A 2 16.78 -2.51 8.06
N THR A 3 15.88 -1.67 7.51
CA THR A 3 15.26 -0.55 8.26
C THR A 3 14.47 -1.00 9.49
N VAL A 4 13.69 -2.07 9.38
CA VAL A 4 12.90 -2.61 10.51
C VAL A 4 13.83 -3.17 11.60
N LEU A 5 14.88 -3.90 11.22
CA LEU A 5 15.88 -4.41 12.17
C LEU A 5 16.66 -3.28 12.85
N TYR A 6 16.96 -2.20 12.11
CA TYR A 6 17.59 -1.02 12.65
C TYR A 6 16.71 -0.36 13.73
N TRP A 7 15.43 -0.11 13.45
CA TRP A 7 14.51 0.43 14.45
C TRP A 7 14.35 -0.48 15.66
N LYS A 8 14.39 -1.81 15.48
CA LYS A 8 14.41 -2.75 16.59
C LYS A 8 15.68 -2.59 17.45
N SER A 9 16.85 -2.45 16.81
CA SER A 9 18.11 -2.24 17.52
C SER A 9 18.15 -0.92 18.30
N MET A 10 17.37 0.08 17.87
CA MET A 10 17.19 1.36 18.56
C MET A 10 16.19 1.31 19.74
N GLY A 11 15.61 0.14 20.03
CA GLY A 11 14.73 -0.06 21.19
C GLY A 11 13.23 0.04 20.89
N ILE A 12 12.81 0.15 19.63
CA ILE A 12 11.39 0.05 19.28
C ILE A 12 11.01 -1.44 19.26
N ASP A 13 9.96 -1.83 19.98
CA ASP A 13 9.46 -3.21 19.94
C ASP A 13 8.63 -3.47 18.69
N TYR A 14 8.72 -4.70 18.14
CA TYR A 14 7.94 -5.10 16.97
C TYR A 14 6.43 -4.90 17.19
N SER A 15 5.93 -5.18 18.40
CA SER A 15 4.52 -4.97 18.79
C SER A 15 4.05 -3.51 18.77
N LYS A 16 4.94 -2.56 18.51
CA LYS A 16 4.63 -1.14 18.29
C LYS A 16 4.98 -0.65 16.89
N MET A 17 5.52 -1.52 16.03
CA MET A 17 5.92 -1.18 14.66
C MET A 17 4.82 -1.45 13.66
N LEU A 18 4.51 -0.43 12.85
CA LEU A 18 3.77 -0.56 11.61
C LEU A 18 4.76 -0.49 10.45
N VAL A 19 4.77 -1.48 9.57
CA VAL A 19 5.66 -1.47 8.40
C VAL A 19 4.86 -1.11 7.15
N GLY A 20 5.35 -0.11 6.41
CA GLY A 20 4.68 0.43 5.23
C GLY A 20 4.88 -0.40 3.97
N ILE A 21 3.80 -0.58 3.22
CA ILE A 21 3.77 -0.98 1.80
C ILE A 21 3.22 0.21 1.01
N THR A 22 3.71 0.45 -0.21
CA THR A 22 3.21 1.56 -1.04
C THR A 22 2.65 1.09 -2.37
N GLY A 23 1.54 1.69 -2.81
CA GLY A 23 1.00 1.52 -4.16
C GLY A 23 1.83 2.24 -5.24
N VAL A 24 2.85 3.02 -4.85
CA VAL A 24 3.65 3.82 -5.79
C VAL A 24 4.87 3.05 -6.28
N GLY A 25 4.93 2.83 -7.59
CA GLY A 25 6.14 2.42 -8.28
C GLY A 25 7.11 3.59 -8.48
N ARG A 26 8.41 3.29 -8.63
CA ARG A 26 9.48 4.25 -8.91
C ARG A 26 9.97 4.14 -10.34
N ILE A 27 10.01 5.27 -11.03
CA ILE A 27 10.53 5.37 -12.39
C ILE A 27 12.00 5.81 -12.34
N LEU A 28 12.84 5.07 -13.05
CA LEU A 28 14.25 5.37 -13.27
C LEU A 28 14.57 5.27 -14.76
N GLU A 29 15.59 5.98 -15.21
CA GLU A 29 16.05 5.97 -16.60
C GLU A 29 17.40 5.26 -16.71
N LEU A 30 17.45 4.12 -17.40
CA LEU A 30 18.66 3.34 -17.61
C LEU A 30 19.63 4.06 -18.54
N VAL A 31 20.93 3.99 -18.25
CA VAL A 31 21.98 4.41 -19.21
C VAL A 31 21.96 3.51 -20.45
N ASN A 32 21.81 2.20 -20.24
CA ASN A 32 21.82 1.19 -21.29
C ASN A 32 20.72 0.15 -21.02
N VAL A 33 19.82 -0.04 -21.98
CA VAL A 33 18.71 -1.00 -21.92
C VAL A 33 19.20 -2.44 -21.73
N SER A 34 20.37 -2.79 -22.29
CA SER A 34 20.94 -4.14 -22.11
C SER A 34 21.46 -4.40 -20.69
N SER A 35 21.62 -3.35 -19.86
CA SER A 35 22.01 -3.44 -18.45
C SER A 35 20.85 -2.99 -17.59
N HIS A 36 19.88 -3.88 -17.33
CA HIS A 36 18.60 -3.52 -16.72
C HIS A 36 18.31 -4.22 -15.37
N LEU A 37 19.29 -4.90 -14.78
CA LEU A 37 19.15 -5.55 -13.48
C LEU A 37 19.09 -4.50 -12.35
N PRO A 38 18.51 -4.83 -11.19
CA PRO A 38 18.59 -3.95 -10.02
C PRO A 38 20.05 -3.58 -9.70
N GLY A 39 20.30 -2.28 -9.53
CA GLY A 39 21.65 -1.72 -9.33
C GLY A 39 22.37 -1.30 -10.62
N SER A 40 21.75 -1.48 -11.79
CA SER A 40 22.27 -0.96 -13.05
C SER A 40 22.43 0.57 -13.06
N PRO A 41 23.39 1.12 -13.83
CA PRO A 41 23.56 2.55 -13.97
C PRO A 41 22.34 3.26 -14.55
N ILE A 42 21.95 4.37 -13.91
CA ILE A 42 20.85 5.24 -14.32
C ILE A 42 21.35 6.63 -14.70
N THR A 43 20.61 7.33 -15.55
CA THR A 43 20.79 8.77 -15.78
C THR A 43 19.81 9.55 -14.90
N PRO A 44 20.15 10.78 -14.47
CA PRO A 44 19.20 11.64 -13.79
C PRO A 44 18.00 11.93 -14.70
N THR A 45 16.80 11.67 -14.20
CA THR A 45 15.53 12.02 -14.86
C THR A 45 14.63 12.79 -13.90
N VAL A 46 13.60 13.43 -14.44
CA VAL A 46 12.58 14.18 -13.69
C VAL A 46 11.17 13.85 -14.20
N GLU A 47 10.94 12.58 -14.55
CA GLU A 47 9.64 12.11 -15.00
C GLU A 47 8.55 12.23 -13.92
N TYR A 48 7.32 12.41 -14.37
CA TYR A 48 6.12 12.47 -13.54
C TYR A 48 5.09 11.49 -14.09
N GLY A 49 4.38 10.79 -13.21
CA GLY A 49 3.26 9.95 -13.60
C GLY A 49 2.18 10.75 -14.34
N PRO A 50 1.58 10.22 -15.42
CA PRO A 50 0.71 10.99 -16.31
C PRO A 50 -0.62 11.44 -15.68
N TYR A 51 -1.10 10.75 -14.65
CA TYR A 51 -2.37 11.01 -13.97
C TYR A 51 -2.18 11.54 -12.55
N TYR A 52 -1.32 10.89 -11.76
CA TYR A 52 -1.11 11.25 -10.36
C TYR A 52 -0.02 12.32 -10.18
N ASN A 53 0.75 12.61 -11.23
CA ASN A 53 1.80 13.61 -11.23
C ASN A 53 2.82 13.39 -10.08
N ILE A 54 3.09 12.13 -9.76
CA ILE A 54 4.07 11.76 -8.74
C ILE A 54 5.46 11.87 -9.36
N ARG A 55 6.30 12.73 -8.79
CA ARG A 55 7.69 12.88 -9.25
C ARG A 55 8.43 11.56 -9.09
N LEU A 56 9.03 11.08 -10.19
CA LEU A 56 9.72 9.80 -10.30
C LEU A 56 8.87 8.62 -9.81
N GLY A 57 7.55 8.68 -10.02
CA GLY A 57 6.67 7.64 -9.55
C GLY A 57 5.38 7.49 -10.35
N LEU A 58 4.79 6.31 -10.20
CA LEU A 58 3.52 5.92 -10.78
C LEU A 58 2.66 5.32 -9.67
N ALA A 59 1.41 5.77 -9.53
CA ALA A 59 0.44 5.03 -8.73
C ALA A 59 0.17 3.65 -9.36
N PHE A 60 -0.32 2.69 -8.58
CA PHE A 60 -0.54 1.32 -9.05
C PHE A 60 -1.38 1.21 -10.36
N PRO A 61 -2.49 1.95 -10.53
CA PRO A 61 -3.21 1.96 -11.80
C PRO A 61 -2.36 2.41 -13.00
N GLU A 62 -1.47 3.40 -12.82
CA GLU A 62 -0.54 3.82 -13.88
C GLU A 62 0.48 2.72 -14.20
N VAL A 63 0.97 2.01 -13.17
CA VAL A 63 1.86 0.86 -13.36
C VAL A 63 1.16 -0.22 -14.22
N CYS A 64 -0.13 -0.49 -13.98
CA CYS A 64 -0.91 -1.43 -14.79
C CYS A 64 -0.97 -1.01 -16.28
N VAL A 65 -1.14 0.28 -16.56
CA VAL A 65 -1.09 0.81 -17.94
C VAL A 65 0.29 0.60 -18.57
N TYR A 66 1.38 0.87 -17.84
CA TYR A 66 2.74 0.64 -18.33
C TYR A 66 3.05 -0.84 -18.55
N LYS A 67 2.56 -1.72 -17.66
CA LYS A 67 2.78 -3.17 -17.72
C LYS A 67 2.33 -3.78 -19.05
N ALA A 68 1.24 -3.28 -19.64
CA ALA A 68 0.73 -3.75 -20.93
C ALA A 68 1.72 -3.59 -22.09
N ALA A 69 2.67 -2.66 -22.00
CA ALA A 69 3.67 -2.36 -23.03
C ALA A 69 5.12 -2.57 -22.56
N SER A 70 5.33 -3.29 -21.45
CA SER A 70 6.64 -3.45 -20.82
C SER A 70 6.97 -4.94 -20.60
N GLN A 71 8.26 -5.23 -20.49
CA GLN A 71 8.73 -6.56 -20.07
C GLN A 71 8.70 -6.66 -18.54
N TYR A 72 8.06 -7.71 -18.02
CA TYR A 72 7.96 -7.98 -16.58
C TYR A 72 9.13 -8.84 -16.11
N TYR A 73 9.70 -8.47 -14.96
CA TYR A 73 10.72 -9.23 -14.25
C TYR A 73 10.40 -9.28 -12.77
N PHE A 74 10.86 -10.33 -12.09
CA PHE A 74 10.79 -10.45 -10.65
C PHE A 74 12.20 -10.65 -10.09
N ASP A 75 12.64 -9.76 -9.21
CA ASP A 75 13.94 -9.91 -8.56
C ASP A 75 13.84 -10.89 -7.38
N GLY A 76 14.48 -12.04 -7.51
CA GLY A 76 14.41 -13.11 -6.51
C GLY A 76 15.10 -12.78 -5.18
N LEU A 77 15.99 -11.78 -5.16
CA LEU A 77 16.74 -11.37 -3.96
C LEU A 77 15.96 -10.34 -3.15
N GLN A 78 15.47 -9.28 -3.79
CA GLN A 78 14.68 -8.20 -3.18
C GLN A 78 13.21 -8.57 -3.02
N LYS A 79 12.75 -9.66 -3.67
CA LYS A 79 11.35 -10.10 -3.68
C LYS A 79 10.40 -9.02 -4.20
N ASN A 80 10.80 -8.38 -5.30
CA ASN A 80 10.06 -7.26 -5.86
C ASN A 80 10.00 -7.33 -7.39
N PRO A 81 8.86 -7.00 -8.01
CA PRO A 81 8.77 -6.92 -9.46
C PRO A 81 9.39 -5.61 -9.99
N TYR A 82 9.75 -5.65 -11.26
CA TYR A 82 10.08 -4.45 -12.03
C TYR A 82 9.70 -4.61 -13.51
N LEU A 83 9.49 -3.49 -14.19
CA LEU A 83 9.16 -3.40 -15.61
C LEU A 83 10.26 -2.70 -16.39
N ILE A 84 10.54 -3.19 -17.59
CA ILE A 84 11.45 -2.54 -18.55
C ILE A 84 10.69 -2.13 -19.81
N ARG A 85 10.81 -0.85 -20.19
CA ARG A 85 10.30 -0.32 -21.46
C ARG A 85 11.28 0.67 -22.06
N GLY A 86 12.06 0.23 -23.05
CA GLY A 86 13.16 1.04 -23.55
C GLY A 86 14.14 1.33 -22.41
N HIS A 87 14.45 2.60 -22.19
CA HIS A 87 15.31 3.02 -21.07
C HIS A 87 14.56 3.14 -19.74
N THR A 88 13.23 3.15 -19.75
CA THR A 88 12.42 3.26 -18.53
C THR A 88 12.47 1.96 -17.73
N TRP A 89 12.86 2.08 -16.45
CA TRP A 89 12.86 1.02 -15.45
C TRP A 89 11.86 1.39 -14.33
N ILE A 90 10.90 0.50 -14.05
CA ILE A 90 9.85 0.76 -13.05
C ILE A 90 9.87 -0.33 -12.00
N GLY A 91 10.30 -0.02 -10.78
CA GLY A 91 10.18 -0.92 -9.62
C GLY A 91 8.90 -0.63 -8.87
N TYR A 92 8.10 -1.64 -8.53
CA TYR A 92 6.77 -1.44 -7.96
C TYR A 92 6.35 -2.60 -7.03
N GLU A 93 5.18 -2.52 -6.40
CA GLU A 93 4.57 -3.62 -5.65
C GLU A 93 3.53 -4.35 -6.50
N ASP A 94 3.56 -5.67 -6.52
CA ASP A 94 2.44 -6.53 -6.93
C ASP A 94 2.01 -7.46 -5.80
N LYS A 95 0.93 -8.23 -6.04
CA LYS A 95 0.39 -9.21 -5.09
C LYS A 95 1.47 -10.17 -4.57
N GLN A 96 2.38 -10.65 -5.43
CA GLN A 96 3.44 -11.55 -5.03
C GLN A 96 4.43 -10.89 -4.07
N SER A 97 4.93 -9.68 -4.39
CA SER A 97 5.86 -8.96 -3.50
C SER A 97 5.22 -8.54 -2.18
N ILE A 98 3.92 -8.20 -2.19
CA ILE A 98 3.15 -7.93 -0.98
C ILE A 98 3.09 -9.19 -0.10
N GLU A 99 2.77 -10.34 -0.68
CA GLU A 99 2.70 -11.59 0.06
C GLU A 99 4.04 -11.94 0.74
N GLU A 100 5.16 -11.80 0.02
CA GLU A 100 6.52 -12.00 0.57
C GLU A 100 6.81 -11.06 1.75
N LYS A 101 6.43 -9.79 1.65
CA LYS A 101 6.61 -8.80 2.72
C LYS A 101 5.72 -9.09 3.92
N ILE A 102 4.45 -9.39 3.71
CA ILE A 102 3.51 -9.70 4.79
C ILE A 102 3.94 -10.96 5.54
N LYS A 103 4.39 -12.02 4.85
CA LYS A 103 4.95 -13.21 5.49
C LYS A 103 6.13 -12.87 6.40
N TRP A 104 7.03 -11.99 5.93
CA TRP A 104 8.16 -11.55 6.75
C TRP A 104 7.72 -10.69 7.95
N PHE A 105 6.75 -9.81 7.78
CA PHE A 105 6.17 -9.00 8.86
C PHE A 105 5.50 -9.87 9.93
N GLN A 106 4.73 -10.88 9.50
CA GLN A 106 4.10 -11.87 10.38
C GLN A 106 5.15 -12.68 11.15
N HIS A 107 6.25 -13.07 10.50
CA HIS A 107 7.35 -13.76 11.16
C HIS A 107 8.02 -12.93 12.26
N LEU A 108 8.11 -11.60 12.07
CA LEU A 108 8.66 -10.69 13.07
C LEU A 108 7.69 -10.30 14.18
N ASP A 109 6.41 -10.66 14.06
CA ASP A 109 5.35 -10.26 15.00
C ASP A 109 5.25 -8.73 15.17
N VAL A 110 5.32 -8.00 14.05
CA VAL A 110 5.10 -6.55 14.06
C VAL A 110 3.64 -6.21 14.37
N ALA A 111 3.39 -5.01 14.92
CA ALA A 111 2.05 -4.54 15.32
C ALA A 111 1.04 -4.54 14.16
N GLY A 112 1.54 -4.31 12.95
CA GLY A 112 0.68 -4.21 11.78
C GLY A 112 1.39 -3.72 10.52
N ILE A 113 0.56 -3.46 9.52
CA ILE A 113 0.97 -2.98 8.20
C ILE A 113 0.27 -1.67 7.94
N MET A 114 1.01 -0.73 7.37
CA MET A 114 0.49 0.50 6.82
C MET A 114 0.51 0.40 5.30
N PHE A 115 -0.54 0.88 4.63
CA PHE A 115 -0.55 1.02 3.18
C PHE A 115 -0.64 2.49 2.78
N ASN A 116 0.31 2.94 1.97
CA ASN A 116 0.32 4.27 1.37
C ASN A 116 0.05 4.17 -0.13
N GLY A 117 -1.02 4.73 -0.66
CA GLY A 117 -2.23 5.29 -0.04
C GLY A 117 -3.47 4.74 -0.73
N LEU A 118 -4.66 4.98 -0.17
CA LEU A 118 -5.93 4.48 -0.75
C LEU A 118 -6.13 4.88 -2.21
N ASP A 119 -5.79 6.12 -2.52
CA ASP A 119 -5.87 6.71 -3.86
C ASP A 119 -4.78 6.18 -4.80
N GLU A 120 -3.69 5.61 -4.29
CA GLU A 120 -2.58 5.07 -5.07
C GLU A 120 -2.79 3.60 -5.47
N ASP A 121 -3.85 2.94 -4.99
CA ASP A 121 -4.35 1.65 -5.49
C ASP A 121 -5.35 1.85 -6.65
N ASP A 122 -5.69 0.81 -7.41
CA ASP A 122 -6.74 0.89 -8.43
C ASP A 122 -8.13 0.90 -7.78
N PHE A 123 -8.47 2.02 -7.14
CA PHE A 123 -9.69 2.19 -6.34
C PHE A 123 -10.98 2.09 -7.16
N THR A 124 -10.92 2.40 -8.46
CA THR A 124 -12.04 2.23 -9.40
C THR A 124 -12.13 0.81 -9.95
N GLY A 125 -10.99 0.10 -9.99
CA GLY A 125 -10.85 -1.22 -10.61
C GLY A 125 -10.82 -1.18 -12.14
N SER A 126 -10.59 0.00 -12.73
CA SER A 126 -10.77 0.22 -14.16
C SER A 126 -9.51 0.08 -15.00
N LEU A 127 -8.32 0.06 -14.38
CA LEU A 127 -7.05 0.11 -15.12
C LEU A 127 -6.24 -1.19 -15.02
N CYS A 128 -6.34 -1.90 -13.90
CA CYS A 128 -5.64 -3.16 -13.69
C CYS A 128 -6.46 -4.39 -14.13
N ASN A 129 -7.79 -4.26 -14.26
CA ASN A 129 -8.72 -5.39 -14.44
C ASN A 129 -8.66 -6.43 -13.31
N GLU A 130 -8.35 -5.99 -12.09
CA GLU A 130 -8.18 -6.84 -10.90
C GLU A 130 -9.24 -6.59 -9.81
N GLY A 131 -10.31 -5.85 -10.16
CA GLY A 131 -11.32 -5.39 -9.22
C GLY A 131 -10.91 -4.10 -8.49
N LYS A 132 -11.78 -3.60 -7.62
CA LYS A 132 -11.52 -2.38 -6.83
C LYS A 132 -10.50 -2.66 -5.73
N TYR A 133 -9.58 -1.75 -5.53
CA TYR A 133 -8.54 -1.84 -4.49
C TYR A 133 -7.80 -3.19 -4.51
N PRO A 134 -7.22 -3.59 -5.65
CA PRO A 134 -6.65 -4.93 -5.80
C PRO A 134 -5.49 -5.21 -4.83
N LEU A 135 -4.66 -4.21 -4.50
CA LEU A 135 -3.57 -4.40 -3.54
C LEU A 135 -4.11 -4.49 -2.11
N LEU A 136 -4.97 -3.56 -1.71
CA LEU A 136 -5.54 -3.53 -0.35
C LEU A 136 -6.44 -4.73 -0.07
N THR A 137 -7.24 -5.16 -1.05
CA THR A 137 -8.06 -6.38 -0.94
C THR A 137 -7.17 -7.60 -0.74
N HIS A 138 -6.04 -7.65 -1.44
CA HIS A 138 -5.06 -8.73 -1.26
C HIS A 138 -4.38 -8.69 0.11
N ILE A 139 -3.96 -7.51 0.59
CA ILE A 139 -3.42 -7.33 1.95
C ILE A 139 -4.42 -7.82 3.00
N ARG A 140 -5.69 -7.40 2.88
CA ARG A 140 -6.76 -7.83 3.79
C ARG A 140 -6.94 -9.33 3.79
N ALA A 141 -6.91 -9.98 2.62
CA ALA A 141 -7.05 -11.42 2.50
C ALA A 141 -5.96 -12.19 3.27
N ILE A 142 -4.72 -11.70 3.23
CA ILE A 142 -3.58 -12.34 3.91
C ILE A 142 -3.61 -12.07 5.42
N VAL A 143 -3.95 -10.85 5.83
CA VAL A 143 -3.94 -10.45 7.26
C VAL A 143 -5.15 -10.99 8.03
N GLN A 144 -6.30 -11.15 7.36
CA GLN A 144 -7.55 -11.62 7.98
C GLN A 144 -8.15 -12.77 7.15
N PRO A 145 -7.59 -13.98 7.22
CA PRO A 145 -7.96 -15.11 6.35
C PRO A 145 -9.38 -15.72 6.57
N GLY A 146 -10.34 -14.97 7.12
CA GLY A 146 -11.71 -15.42 7.42
C GLY A 146 -12.84 -14.43 7.12
N ILE A 147 -12.57 -13.31 6.42
CA ILE A 147 -13.59 -12.27 6.14
C ILE A 147 -14.03 -12.22 4.66
N ILE A 148 -13.51 -13.09 3.79
CA ILE A 148 -13.85 -13.05 2.36
C ILE A 148 -14.95 -14.08 2.04
N GLU A 149 -16.21 -13.70 2.30
CA GLU A 149 -17.41 -14.17 1.58
C GLU A 149 -18.68 -13.42 2.05
N SER A 150 -18.85 -12.12 1.69
CA SER A 150 -20.20 -11.49 1.64
C SER A 150 -20.23 -10.11 0.98
N SER A 151 -19.58 -9.91 -0.17
CA SER A 151 -19.78 -8.64 -0.90
C SER A 151 -19.78 -8.84 -2.41
N SER A 152 -20.79 -9.57 -2.87
CA SER A 152 -21.21 -9.55 -4.26
C SER A 152 -22.71 -9.86 -4.37
N THR A 153 -23.57 -8.92 -3.97
CA THR A 153 -24.90 -8.78 -4.58
C THR A 153 -25.29 -7.31 -4.64
N THR A 154 -25.37 -6.80 -5.86
CA THR A 154 -26.04 -5.57 -6.24
C THR A 154 -27.56 -5.77 -6.12
N THR A 155 -28.23 -4.96 -5.31
CA THR A 155 -29.63 -4.57 -5.53
C THR A 155 -29.85 -3.17 -4.95
N SER A 156 -30.40 -2.29 -5.79
CA SER A 156 -30.82 -0.92 -5.50
C SER A 156 -31.84 -0.85 -4.35
N PRO A 157 -32.02 0.34 -3.74
CA PRO A 157 -32.68 0.49 -2.45
C PRO A 157 -34.19 0.59 -2.60
N ASP A 158 -34.92 -0.22 -1.82
CA ASP A 158 -36.22 0.14 -1.27
C ASP A 158 -36.45 -0.69 0.01
N ASP A 159 -37.18 -0.08 0.93
CA ASP A 159 -37.77 -0.59 2.18
C ASP A 159 -37.01 -0.38 3.51
N ASP A 160 -37.63 0.51 4.29
CA ASP A 160 -37.45 0.79 5.71
C ASP A 160 -37.42 -0.47 6.59
N ALA A 161 -36.39 -0.59 7.43
CA ALA A 161 -36.50 -1.36 8.67
C ALA A 161 -35.57 -0.78 9.76
N LYS A 162 -36.19 -0.27 10.84
CA LYS A 162 -35.52 0.06 12.10
C LYS A 162 -35.01 -1.22 12.76
N ILE A 163 -33.75 -1.21 13.20
CA ILE A 163 -33.25 -2.13 14.23
C ILE A 163 -32.49 -1.28 15.25
N GLY A 164 -33.00 -1.26 16.48
CA GLY A 164 -32.18 -0.96 17.66
C GLY A 164 -31.60 -2.27 18.19
N ASP A 165 -30.40 -2.27 18.74
CA ASP A 165 -30.17 -2.14 20.18
C ASP A 165 -28.66 -2.20 20.48
N ASP A 166 -28.26 -1.37 21.44
CA ASP A 166 -27.20 -1.57 22.44
C ASP A 166 -25.99 -2.47 22.14
N ASP A 167 -24.82 -1.85 21.96
CA ASP A 167 -23.56 -2.25 22.61
C ASP A 167 -22.42 -1.22 22.36
N ALA A 168 -22.46 -0.09 23.05
CA ALA A 168 -21.34 0.85 23.13
C ALA A 168 -20.85 0.94 24.59
N LYS A 169 -19.96 0.01 24.98
CA LYS A 169 -19.31 0.05 26.29
C LYS A 169 -18.33 1.24 26.38
N MET A 170 -18.74 2.21 27.18
CA MET A 170 -17.99 3.17 27.99
C MET A 170 -16.46 3.17 27.82
N VAL A 171 -15.97 3.96 26.86
CA VAL A 171 -14.59 4.46 26.84
C VAL A 171 -14.50 5.67 27.79
N SER A 172 -13.53 5.69 28.70
CA SER A 172 -13.36 6.82 29.65
C SER A 172 -13.12 8.14 28.92
N GLU A 173 -13.58 9.26 29.49
CA GLU A 173 -13.43 10.59 28.87
C GLU A 173 -11.97 10.95 28.59
N GLU A 174 -11.02 10.50 29.42
CA GLU A 174 -9.58 10.69 29.15
C GLU A 174 -9.13 9.96 27.88
N THR A 175 -9.65 8.75 27.64
CA THR A 175 -9.34 7.96 26.44
C THR A 175 -9.97 8.59 25.19
N LYS A 176 -11.18 9.14 25.29
CA LYS A 176 -11.80 9.90 24.19
C LYS A 176 -11.01 11.15 23.84
N HIS A 177 -10.48 11.84 24.85
CA HIS A 177 -9.69 13.05 24.65
C HIS A 177 -8.34 12.72 24.00
N LEU A 178 -7.68 11.64 24.42
CA LEU A 178 -6.42 11.18 23.83
C LEU A 178 -6.61 10.76 22.36
N ILE A 179 -7.68 10.02 22.06
CA ILE A 179 -8.02 9.63 20.68
C ILE A 179 -8.32 10.86 19.82
N SER A 180 -9.07 11.84 20.36
CA SER A 180 -9.36 13.10 19.67
C SER A 180 -8.10 13.91 19.35
N ILE A 181 -7.14 13.97 20.28
CA ILE A 181 -5.85 14.65 20.06
C ILE A 181 -5.01 13.93 19.01
N ILE A 182 -4.94 12.60 19.05
CA ILE A 182 -4.19 11.81 18.06
C ILE A 182 -4.82 11.97 16.67
N ILE A 183 -6.14 11.87 16.55
CA ILE A 183 -6.85 12.07 15.29
C ILE A 183 -6.63 13.51 14.78
N SER A 184 -6.73 14.52 15.65
CA SER A 184 -6.55 15.93 15.25
C SER A 184 -5.12 16.24 14.82
N ALA A 185 -4.12 15.71 15.52
CA ALA A 185 -2.71 15.83 15.14
C ALA A 185 -2.41 15.11 13.82
N PHE A 186 -3.03 13.95 13.60
CA PHE A 186 -2.89 13.18 12.35
C PHE A 186 -3.60 13.86 11.17
N VAL A 187 -4.80 14.42 11.39
CA VAL A 187 -5.54 15.21 10.38
C VAL A 187 -4.79 16.49 10.02
N LEU A 188 -4.18 17.18 11.00
CA LEU A 188 -3.32 18.34 10.72
C LEU A 188 -2.05 17.96 9.97
N PHE A 189 -1.47 16.78 10.23
CA PHE A 189 -0.33 16.26 9.48
C PHE A 189 -0.70 15.90 8.03
N ILE A 190 -1.90 15.35 7.81
CA ILE A 190 -2.45 15.04 6.48
C ILE A 190 -2.74 16.31 5.68
N LEU A 191 -3.40 17.30 6.29
CA LEU A 191 -3.77 18.56 5.62
C LEU A 191 -2.58 19.45 5.29
N GLY A 192 -1.46 19.33 6.02
CA GLY A 192 -0.24 20.09 5.78
C GLY A 192 0.66 19.56 4.65
N TYR A 193 0.52 18.28 4.28
CA TYR A 193 1.44 17.61 3.34
C TYR A 193 0.76 16.96 2.13
N GLY A 194 -0.57 17.05 1.98
CA GLY A 194 -1.28 16.46 0.85
C GLY A 194 -1.11 14.94 0.78
N ILE A 195 -1.00 14.28 1.93
CA ILE A 195 -0.82 12.83 2.00
C ILE A 195 -2.20 12.19 1.89
N GLY A 196 -2.37 11.31 0.90
CA GLY A 196 -3.56 10.47 0.74
C GLY A 196 -3.92 9.70 2.01
N GLN A 197 -5.16 9.22 2.10
CA GLN A 197 -5.65 8.52 3.29
C GLN A 197 -4.77 7.30 3.61
N ILE A 198 -4.18 7.29 4.82
CA ILE A 198 -3.36 6.22 5.35
C ILE A 198 -4.27 5.20 6.05
N ILE A 199 -4.24 3.94 5.62
CA ILE A 199 -4.87 2.83 6.36
C ILE A 199 -3.83 2.19 7.28
N ILE A 200 -4.21 2.04 8.54
CA ILE A 200 -3.47 1.28 9.54
C ILE A 200 -4.26 0.02 9.87
N ALA A 201 -3.69 -1.16 9.60
CA ALA A 201 -4.24 -2.42 10.05
C ALA A 201 -3.48 -2.89 11.30
N TYR A 202 -4.15 -2.88 12.45
CA TYR A 202 -3.65 -3.50 13.68
C TYR A 202 -4.03 -4.96 13.73
N ARG A 203 -3.17 -5.80 14.30
CA ARG A 203 -3.53 -7.15 14.72
C ARG A 203 -4.24 -7.08 16.08
N ASN A 204 -5.41 -7.71 16.18
CA ASN A 204 -6.10 -7.94 17.46
C ASN A 204 -5.37 -9.01 18.28
#